data_AF-A0A7C1GE37-F1
#
_entry.id   AF-A0A7C1GE37-F1
#
_cell.length_a   1.000
_cell.length_b   1.000
_cell.length_c   1.000
_cell.angle_alpha   90.00
_cell.angle_beta   90.00
_cell.angle_gamma   90.00
#
_symmetry.space_group_name_H-M   'P 1'
#
loop_
_entity.id
_entity.type
_entity.pdbx_description
1 polymer ?
#
loop_
_entity_poly.entity_id
_entity_poly.type
_entity_poly.pdbx_seq_one_letter_code
_entity_poly.pdbx_strand_id
1 'polypeptide(L)' 'WRIIMAPMSLVDYVVVHELCHLKYRNHSKSFWKYLGMIMPDYERRREVLRQKGKSYQF' A
#
# COMPACT_ATOMS: atom_id res chain seq x y z
N TRP A 1 9.86 -8.37 -5.85
CA TRP A 1 11.10 -8.61 -5.08
C TRP A 1 11.69 -7.41 -4.34
N ARG A 2 11.71 -6.17 -4.87
CA ARG A 2 12.46 -5.06 -4.21
C ARG A 2 11.74 -4.34 -3.06
N ILE A 3 10.44 -4.61 -2.86
CA ILE A 3 9.63 -3.99 -1.81
C ILE A 3 10.19 -4.27 -0.41
N ILE A 4 10.84 -5.42 -0.19
CA ILE A 4 11.43 -5.80 1.09
C ILE A 4 12.59 -4.89 1.53
N MET A 5 13.16 -4.12 0.60
CA MET A 5 14.23 -3.15 0.87
C MET A 5 13.68 -1.74 1.14
N ALA A 6 12.37 -1.55 1.02
CA ALA A 6 11.72 -0.30 1.37
C ALA A 6 11.64 -0.14 2.90
N PRO A 7 11.51 1.10 3.42
CA PRO A 7 11.17 1.32 4.82
C PRO A 7 9.98 0.45 5.25
N MET A 8 10.04 -0.11 6.46
CA MET A 8 9.04 -1.02 6.99
C MET A 8 7.61 -0.49 6.87
N SER A 9 7.41 0.82 7.05
CA SER A 9 6.10 1.45 6.89
C SER A 9 5.48 1.30 5.50
N LEU A 10 6.30 1.23 4.44
CA LEU A 10 5.83 0.98 3.07
C LEU A 10 5.56 -0.51 2.83
N VAL A 11 6.32 -1.39 3.48
CA VAL A 11 6.06 -2.83 3.46
C VAL A 11 4.71 -3.12 4.12
N ASP A 12 4.45 -2.54 5.30
CA ASP A 12 3.16 -2.65 6.00
C ASP A 12 2.00 -2.20 5.10
N TYR A 13 2.18 -1.09 4.38
CA TYR A 13 1.16 -0.61 3.45
C TYR A 13 0.85 -1.64 2.37
N VAL A 14 1.87 -2.25 1.76
CA VAL A 14 1.65 -3.28 0.72
C VAL A 14 1.02 -4.53 1.33
N VAL A 15 1.46 -4.99 2.49
CA VAL A 15 0.86 -6.17 3.15
C VAL A 15 -0.61 -5.93 3.44
N VAL A 16 -0.97 -4.80 4.06
CA VAL A 16 -2.36 -4.47 4.36
C VAL A 16 -3.17 -4.28 3.06
N HIS A 17 -2.57 -3.70 2.02
CA HIS A 17 -3.19 -3.58 0.69
C HIS A 17 -3.55 -4.96 0.10
N GLU A 18 -2.62 -5.91 0.10
CA GLU A 18 -2.87 -7.27 -0.40
C GLU A 18 -3.87 -8.04 0.47
N LEU A 19 -3.86 -7.84 1.80
CA LEU A 19 -4.87 -8.42 2.68
C LEU A 19 -6.27 -7.88 2.40
N CYS A 20 -6.40 -6.59 2.07
CA CYS A 20 -7.67 -6.01 1.64
C CYS A 20 -8.23 -6.68 0.37
N HIS A 21 -7.36 -7.20 -0.50
CA HIS A 21 -7.79 -7.93 -1.71
C HIS A 21 -8.50 -9.25 -1.43
N LEU A 22 -8.34 -9.83 -0.24
CA LEU A 22 -9.12 -11.00 0.20
C LEU A 22 -10.62 -10.69 0.30
N LYS A 23 -10.98 -9.44 0.63
CA LYS A 23 -12.38 -8.99 0.75
C LYS A 23 -12.87 -8.25 -0.49
N TYR A 24 -12.01 -7.46 -1.12
CA TYR A 24 -12.35 -6.64 -2.28
C TYR A 24 -11.36 -6.90 -3.43
N ARG A 25 -11.80 -7.64 -4.45
CA ARG A 25 -10.95 -8.08 -5.58
C ARG A 25 -10.41 -6.94 -6.46
N ASN A 26 -10.97 -5.73 -6.35
CA ASN A 26 -10.61 -4.56 -7.15
C ASN A 26 -10.45 -3.32 -6.25
N HIS A 27 -9.70 -2.31 -6.70
CA HIS A 27 -9.48 -1.01 -6.02
C HIS A 27 -10.69 -0.06 -6.08
N SER A 28 -11.89 -0.58 -5.76
CA SER A 28 -13.14 0.19 -5.72
C SER A 28 -13.16 1.20 -4.55
N LYS A 29 -14.15 2.10 -4.52
CA LYS A 29 -14.34 3.02 -3.37
C LYS A 29 -14.44 2.27 -2.03
N SER A 30 -15.10 1.11 -2.02
CA SER A 30 -15.23 0.27 -0.83
C SER A 30 -13.90 -0.33 -0.37
N PHE A 31 -13.01 -0.68 -1.32
CA PHE A 31 -11.64 -1.09 -1.01
C PHE A 31 -10.89 0.02 -0.27
N TRP A 32 -10.88 1.23 -0.82
CA TRP A 32 -10.13 2.35 -0.23
C TRP A 32 -10.70 2.80 1.11
N LYS A 33 -12.04 2.78 1.26
CA LYS A 33 -12.69 3.02 2.56
C LYS A 33 -12.25 1.99 3.59
N TYR A 34 -12.24 0.70 3.23
CA TYR A 34 -11.85 -0.36 4.15
C TYR A 34 -10.36 -0.30 4.51
N LEU A 35 -9.49 -0.04 3.53
CA LEU A 35 -8.07 0.18 3.76
C LEU A 35 -7.85 1.37 4.70
N GLY A 36 -8.54 2.50 4.48
CA GLY A 36 -8.45 3.68 5.34
C GLY A 36 -8.97 3.49 6.76
N MET A 37 -9.88 2.53 6.98
CA MET A 37 -10.29 2.15 8.35
C MET A 37 -9.20 1.39 9.10
N ILE A 38 -8.40 0.58 8.39
CA ILE A 38 -7.32 -0.22 8.99
C ILE A 38 -6.02 0.60 9.10
N MET A 39 -5.72 1.40 8.08
CA MET A 39 -4.52 2.22 7.96
C MET A 39 -4.92 3.65 7.55
N PRO A 40 -5.26 4.53 8.50
CA PRO A 40 -5.72 5.89 8.21
C PRO A 40 -4.72 6.75 7.43
N ASP A 41 -3.43 6.46 7.51
CA ASP A 41 -2.34 7.17 6.81
C ASP A 41 -1.98 6.55 5.45
N TYR A 42 -2.80 5.64 4.90
CA TYR A 42 -2.50 4.91 3.67
C TYR A 42 -2.23 5.83 2.47
N GLU A 43 -2.90 6.99 2.37
CA GLU A 43 -2.74 7.92 1.25
C GLU A 43 -1.32 8.49 1.19
N ARG A 44 -0.79 8.88 2.35
CA ARG A 44 0.61 9.33 2.47
C ARG A 44 1.58 8.22 2.09
N ARG A 45 1.37 7.00 2.58
CA ARG A 45 2.24 5.86 2.27
C ARG A 45 2.19 5.48 0.79
N ARG A 46 1.00 5.52 0.19
CA ARG A 46 0.80 5.30 -1.25
C ARG A 46 1.55 6.33 -2.08
N GLU A 47 1.49 7.60 -1.70
CA GLU A 47 2.21 8.67 -2.40
C GLU A 47 3.72 8.51 -2.28
N VAL A 48 4.24 8.23 -1.07
CA VAL A 48 5.67 7.93 -0.88
C VAL A 48 6.09 6.71 -1.70
N LEU A 49 5.29 5.65 -1.73
CA LEU A 49 5.56 4.47 -2.53
C LEU A 49 5.54 4.78 -4.03
N ARG A 50 4.65 5.66 -4.49
CA ARG A 50 4.59 6.10 -5.90
C ARG A 50 5.82 6.90 -6.30
N GLN A 51 6.30 7.80 -5.43
CA GLN A 51 7.49 8.62 -5.66
C GLN A 51 8.77 7.77 -5.65
N LYS A 52 8.92 6.91 -4.64
CA LYS A 52 10.11 6.06 -4.46
C LYS A 52 10.06 4.76 -5.27
N GLY A 53 8.91 4.35 -5.80
CA GLY A 53 8.76 3.15 -6.61
C GLY A 53 9.68 3.13 -7.82
N LYS A 54 10.00 4.31 -8.37
CA LYS A 54 11.01 4.50 -9.42
C LYS A 54 12.45 4.43 -8.90
N SER A 55 12.72 4.87 -7.67
CA SER A 55 14.07 4.78 -7.07
C SER A 55 14.43 3.38 -6.59
N TYR A 56 13.44 2.50 -6.38
CA TYR A 56 13.66 1.07 -6.17
C TYR A 56 13.83 0.30 -7.49
N GLN A 57 13.78 0.97 -8.64
CA GLN A 57 14.23 0.42 -9.92
C GLN A 57 15.68 0.88 -10.18
N PHE A 58 16.69 0.15 -9.68
CA PHE A 58 18.02 0.14 -10.33
C PHE A 58 18.01 -0.83 -11.51
#